data_AF-A0A090TBP2-F1
#
_entry.id   AF-A0A090TBP2-F1
#
_cell.length_a   1.000
_cell.length_b   1.000
_cell.length_c   1.000
_cell.angle_alpha   90.00
_cell.angle_beta   90.00
_cell.angle_gamma   90.00
#
_symmetry.space_group_name_H-M   'P 1'
#
loop_
_entity.id
_entity.type
_entity.pdbx_description
1 polymer ?
#
loop_
_entity_poly.entity_id
_entity_poly.type
_entity_poly.pdbx_seq_one_letter_code
_entity_poly.pdbx_strand_id
1 'polypeptide(L)' 'MNLGEYSVKNKVNSWLLVLLMTIGGVLAYFEMGKLEDPAFTIKEAKIITAYPGASPQEVYDEVTYHIEDAVRLLGR' A
#
# COMPACT_ATOMS: atom_id res chain seq x y z
N MET A 1 -12.16 3.97 -37.26
CA MET A 1 -12.21 5.41 -36.91
C MET A 1 -10.80 5.84 -36.53
N ASN A 2 -10.22 6.80 -37.24
CA ASN A 2 -8.88 7.30 -36.96
C ASN A 2 -8.98 8.52 -36.03
N LEU A 3 -8.50 8.38 -34.79
CA LEU A 3 -8.51 9.44 -33.78
C LEU A 3 -7.67 10.65 -34.21
N GLY A 4 -6.52 10.42 -34.84
CA GLY A 4 -5.65 11.51 -35.31
C GLY A 4 -6.33 12.34 -36.41
N GLU A 5 -6.95 11.68 -37.38
CA GLU A 5 -7.70 12.35 -38.45
C GLU A 5 -8.91 13.13 -37.89
N TYR A 6 -9.63 12.55 -36.92
CA TYR A 6 -10.73 13.22 -36.24
C TYR A 6 -10.27 14.46 -35.47
N SER A 7 -9.11 14.39 -34.80
CA SER A 7 -8.57 15.51 -34.02
C SER A 7 -8.15 16.69 -34.90
N VAL A 8 -7.60 16.40 -36.08
CA VAL A 8 -7.25 17.45 -37.06
C VAL A 8 -8.49 18.08 -37.68
N LYS A 9 -9.50 17.27 -38.04
CA LYS A 9 -10.75 17.75 -38.64
C LYS A 9 -11.60 18.56 -37.64
N ASN A 10 -11.66 18.14 -36.39
CA ASN A 10 -12.42 18.81 -35.32
C ASN A 10 -11.49 19.58 -34.39
N LYS A 11 -10.78 20.56 -34.96
CA LYS A 11 -9.76 21.35 -34.26
C LYS A 11 -10.28 21.99 -32.97
N VAL A 12 -11.45 22.62 -33.01
CA VAL A 12 -12.04 23.31 -31.83
C VAL A 12 -12.30 22.32 -30.68
N ASN A 13 -12.94 21.19 -30.97
CA ASN A 13 -13.25 20.18 -29.96
C ASN A 13 -11.98 19.55 -29.37
N SER A 14 -10.96 19.33 -30.21
CA SER A 14 -9.68 18.76 -29.77
C SER A 14 -8.92 19.73 -28.87
N TRP A 15 -8.89 21.02 -29.22
CA TRP A 15 -8.27 22.05 -28.38
C TRP A 15 -9.04 22.27 -27.08
N LEU A 16 -10.37 22.21 -27.11
CA LEU A 16 -11.18 22.26 -25.89
C LEU A 16 -10.85 21.10 -24.95
N LEU A 17 -10.75 19.88 -25.49
CA LEU A 17 -10.36 18.69 -24.70
C LEU A 17 -8.98 18.88 -24.06
N VAL A 18 -7.99 19.33 -24.84
CA VAL A 18 -6.63 19.60 -24.34
C VAL A 18 -6.67 20.65 -23.23
N LEU A 19 -7.42 21.73 -23.41
CA LEU A 19 -7.54 22.79 -22.41
C LEU A 19 -8.16 22.26 -21.12
N LEU A 20 -9.24 21.48 -21.21
CA LEU A 20 -9.91 20.89 -20.06
C LEU A 20 -8.98 19.91 -19.31
N MET A 21 -8.28 19.04 -20.05
CA MET A 21 -7.30 18.12 -19.45
C MET A 21 -6.14 18.86 -18.80
N THR A 22 -5.68 19.97 -19.41
CA THR A 22 -4.58 20.77 -18.85
C THR A 22 -5.01 21.45 -17.56
N ILE A 23 -6.17 22.13 -17.55
CA ILE A 23 -6.69 22.81 -16.36
C ILE A 23 -6.98 21.78 -15.25
N GLY A 24 -7.68 20.70 -15.59
CA GLY A 24 -8.00 19.64 -14.63
C GLY A 24 -6.73 18.98 -14.06
N GLY A 25 -5.73 18.73 -14.90
CA GLY A 25 -4.44 18.18 -14.47
C GLY A 25 -3.66 19.12 -13.55
N VAL A 26 -3.67 20.42 -13.83
CA VAL A 26 -3.03 21.43 -12.97
C VAL A 26 -3.72 21.49 -11.60
N LEU A 27 -5.05 21.51 -11.56
CA LEU A 27 -5.81 21.50 -10.30
C LEU A 27 -5.52 20.23 -9.50
N ALA A 28 -5.61 19.06 -10.15
CA ALA A 28 -5.32 17.78 -9.51
C ALA A 28 -3.89 17.70 -8.98
N TYR A 29 -2.91 18.29 -9.68
CA TYR A 29 -1.52 18.31 -9.22
C TYR A 29 -1.35 19.05 -7.89
N PHE A 30 -2.10 20.13 -7.66
CA PHE A 30 -2.07 20.88 -6.40
C PHE A 30 -2.84 20.19 -5.28
N GLU A 31 -3.92 19.47 -5.60
CA GLU A 31 -4.72 18.72 -4.63
C GLU A 31 -4.10 17.35 -4.27
N MET A 32 -3.16 16.84 -5.07
CA MET A 32 -2.55 15.53 -4.85
C MET A 32 -1.69 15.54 -3.59
N GLY A 33 -2.21 14.93 -2.53
CA GLY A 33 -1.47 14.70 -1.29
C GLY A 33 -0.22 13.88 -1.56
N LYS A 34 0.95 14.45 -1.22
CA LYS A 34 2.23 13.75 -1.31
C LYS A 34 2.53 13.15 0.05
N LEU A 35 2.72 11.85 0.10
CA LEU A 35 3.30 11.20 1.27
C LEU A 35 4.81 11.41 1.19
N GLU A 36 5.34 12.37 1.96
CA GLU A 36 6.79 12.64 2.05
C GLU A 36 7.52 11.40 2.56
N ASP A 37 6.94 10.73 3.56
CA ASP A 37 7.31 9.39 3.99
C ASP A 37 6.09 8.47 3.83
N PRO A 38 6.04 7.61 2.78
CA PRO A 38 4.98 6.63 2.68
C PRO A 38 5.05 5.67 3.86
N ALA A 39 3.90 5.41 4.50
CA ALA A 39 3.83 4.45 5.59
C ALA A 39 4.21 3.05 5.07
N PHE A 40 5.46 2.64 5.32
CA PHE A 40 5.87 1.27 5.07
C PHE A 40 5.23 0.38 6.12
N THR A 41 4.18 -0.35 5.73
CA THR A 41 3.64 -1.43 6.56
C THR A 41 4.62 -2.59 6.53
N ILE A 42 5.54 -2.64 7.49
CA ILE A 42 6.30 -3.87 7.77
C ILE A 42 5.27 -4.93 8.16
N LYS A 43 5.23 -6.04 7.43
CA LYS A 43 4.30 -7.15 7.68
C LYS A 43 4.73 -7.87 8.95
N GLU A 44 4.37 -7.32 10.10
CA GLU A 44 4.63 -7.89 11.41
C GLU A 44 3.36 -8.54 11.96
N ALA A 45 3.52 -9.70 12.59
CA ALA A 45 2.47 -10.36 13.35
C ALA A 45 3.00 -10.61 14.76
N LYS A 46 2.25 -10.18 15.77
CA LYS A 46 2.62 -10.36 17.18
C LYS A 46 1.78 -11.48 17.78
N ILE A 47 2.43 -12.49 18.32
CA ILE A 47 1.80 -13.59 19.04
C ILE A 47 1.97 -13.29 20.54
N ILE A 48 0.87 -13.15 21.27
CA ILE A 48 0.87 -12.85 22.71
C ILE A 48 0.14 -13.97 23.43
N THR A 49 0.84 -14.64 24.33
CA THR A 49 0.29 -15.72 25.16
C THR A 49 0.49 -15.39 26.63
N ALA A 50 -0.60 -15.14 27.35
CA ALA A 50 -0.56 -14.90 28.78
C ALA A 50 -0.52 -16.24 29.52
N TYR A 51 0.55 -16.48 30.30
CA TYR A 51 0.71 -17.66 31.14
C TYR A 51 1.05 -17.24 32.58
N PRO A 52 0.05 -16.76 33.35
CA PRO A 52 0.28 -16.21 34.67
C PRO A 52 0.63 -17.30 35.69
N GLY A 53 1.55 -16.99 36.61
CA GLY A 53 1.90 -17.86 37.74
C GLY A 53 3.07 -18.82 37.48
N ALA A 54 3.56 -18.92 36.24
CA ALA A 54 4.77 -19.67 35.90
C ALA A 54 6.02 -18.78 35.92
N SER A 55 7.18 -19.40 36.15
CA SER A 55 8.47 -18.72 36.02
C SER A 55 8.76 -18.38 34.55
N PRO A 56 9.60 -17.36 34.27
CA PRO A 56 9.96 -17.02 32.89
C PRO A 56 10.57 -18.19 32.10
N GLN A 57 11.28 -19.08 32.78
CA GLN A 57 11.89 -20.25 32.17
C GLN A 57 10.84 -21.27 31.73
N GLU A 58 9.87 -21.57 32.60
CA GLU A 58 8.76 -22.47 32.28
C GLU A 58 7.90 -21.94 31.12
N VAL A 59 7.60 -20.63 31.11
CA VAL A 59 6.88 -19.99 29.99
C VAL A 59 7.63 -20.18 28.67
N TYR A 60 8.96 -20.08 28.69
CA TYR A 60 9.77 -20.27 27.49
C TYR A 60 9.73 -21.72 27.02
N ASP A 61 10.03 -22.66 27.91
CA ASP A 61 10.18 -24.08 27.59
C ASP A 61 8.84 -24.72 27.18
N GLU A 62 7.72 -24.32 27.82
CA GLU A 62 6.40 -24.92 27.58
C GLU A 62 5.57 -24.20 26.49
N VAL A 63 5.83 -22.92 26.22
CA VAL A 63 4.98 -22.11 25.32
C VAL A 63 5.79 -21.48 24.20
N THR A 64 6.72 -20.59 24.53
CA THR A 64 7.43 -19.78 23.53
C THR A 64 8.21 -20.66 22.56
N TYR A 65 8.93 -21.68 23.05
CA TYR A 65 9.74 -22.57 22.23
C TYR A 65 8.92 -23.31 21.16
N HIS A 66 7.77 -23.85 21.53
CA HIS A 66 6.89 -24.57 20.61
C HIS A 66 6.28 -23.64 19.55
N ILE A 67 5.93 -22.40 19.93
CA ILE A 67 5.41 -21.40 18.99
C ILE A 67 6.51 -20.97 18.01
N GLU A 68 7.73 -20.70 18.49
CA GLU A 68 8.86 -20.32 17.64
C GLU A 68 9.20 -21.42 16.62
N ASP A 69 9.19 -22.68 17.04
CA ASP A 69 9.48 -23.81 16.16
C ASP A 69 8.39 -23.98 15.08
N ALA A 70 7.11 -23.90 15.46
CA ALA A 70 6.00 -23.94 14.52
C ALA A 70 6.05 -22.78 13.51
N VAL A 71 6.34 -21.56 13.97
CA VAL A 71 6.46 -20.38 13.09
C VAL A 71 7.65 -20.51 12.14
N ARG A 72 8.77 -21.07 12.61
CA ARG A 72 9.95 -21.31 11.76
C ARG A 72 9.64 -22.27 10.60
N LEU A 73 8.79 -23.27 10.82
CA LEU A 73 8.38 -24.22 9.78
C LEU A 73 7.48 -23.58 8.71
N LEU A 74 6.69 -22.56 9.04
CA LEU A 74 5.81 -21.87 8.07
C LEU A 74 6.59 -21.06 7.02
N GLY A 75 7.80 -20.64 7.34
CA GLY A 75 8.66 -19.85 6.44
C GLY A 75 9.51 -20.68 5.47
N ARG A 76 9.37 -22.02 5.48
CA ARG A 76 10.12 -22.95 4.65
C ARG A 76 9.26 -23.49 3.52
#